data_AF-A0A2T0RXQ8-F1
#
_entry.id   AF-A0A2T0RXQ8-F1
#
_cell.length_a   1.000
_cell.length_b   1.000
_cell.length_c   1.000
_cell.angle_alpha   90.00
_cell.angle_beta   90.00
_cell.angle_gamma   90.00
#
_symmetry.space_group_name_H-M   'P 1'
#
loop_
_entity.id
_entity.type
_entity.pdbx_description
1 polymer ?
#
loop_
_entity_poly.entity_id
_entity_poly.type
_entity_poly.pdbx_seq_one_letter_code
_entity_poly.pdbx_strand_id
1 'polypeptide(L)'
;MNRFCIHGIFRTGTNFTRAIFEMNYDCIAEYDSFGWKHAPYPLLSSGSRISFPSIPSVFVTKNPVFTLSSLFSYAARNKRNIRSAADAGMLAFLTHPIVIFDGDNPASAELYFSSPVEMWNALNWNYLSTVGKKPTSHHIRYEDLVSAPEATAVPVAEALGLVRKTDDFRVPEKKMKNLGTNVHKVERFQSDKAFNRSSADFDRYVAEFSSEALRIIVETTNSDLVERAGYADLMKQVAARI
;
A
#
# COMPACT_ATOMS: atom_id res chain seq x y z
N MET A 1 -18.63 0.20 17.47
CA MET A 1 -17.91 -0.04 16.21
C MET A 1 -16.54 0.63 16.27
N ASN A 2 -15.48 -0.18 16.20
CA ASN A 2 -14.10 0.30 16.32
C ASN A 2 -13.63 0.96 15.03
N ARG A 3 -12.77 1.98 15.14
CA ARG A 3 -12.24 2.73 13.99
C ARG A 3 -10.73 2.56 13.93
N PHE A 4 -10.19 2.41 12.74
CA PHE A 4 -8.74 2.44 12.50
C PHE A 4 -8.44 3.09 11.14
N CYS A 5 -7.25 3.66 10.99
CA CYS A 5 -6.81 4.27 9.73
C CYS A 5 -5.96 3.29 8.91
N ILE A 6 -6.16 3.23 7.60
CA ILE A 6 -5.33 2.44 6.69
C ILE A 6 -4.42 3.37 5.90
N HIS A 7 -3.13 3.04 5.94
CA HIS A 7 -2.08 3.69 5.18
C HIS A 7 -1.45 2.74 4.18
N GLY A 8 -0.89 3.32 3.12
CA GLY A 8 -0.17 2.59 2.10
C GLY A 8 0.16 3.52 0.96
N ILE A 9 1.28 3.27 0.27
CA ILE A 9 1.59 4.03 -0.93
C ILE A 9 0.60 3.67 -2.05
N PHE A 10 0.68 4.38 -3.17
CA PHE A 10 -0.12 4.04 -4.33
C PHE A 10 0.00 2.57 -4.69
N ARG A 11 -1.15 1.93 -4.96
CA ARG A 11 -1.24 0.56 -5.46
C ARG A 11 -0.77 -0.54 -4.51
N THR A 12 -0.69 -0.31 -3.20
CA THR A 12 -0.35 -1.37 -2.21
C THR A 12 -1.53 -2.22 -1.74
N GLY A 13 -2.75 -1.94 -2.19
CA GLY A 13 -3.92 -2.78 -1.84
C GLY A 13 -4.74 -2.29 -0.64
N THR A 14 -4.61 -1.02 -0.25
CA THR A 14 -5.39 -0.40 0.85
C THR A 14 -6.92 -0.59 0.73
N ASN A 15 -7.48 -0.66 -0.48
CA ASN A 15 -8.90 -0.94 -0.68
C ASN A 15 -9.25 -2.42 -0.46
N PHE A 16 -8.34 -3.34 -0.80
CA PHE A 16 -8.52 -4.77 -0.54
C PHE A 16 -8.42 -5.03 0.97
N THR A 17 -7.43 -4.43 1.64
CA THR A 17 -7.29 -4.50 3.10
C THR A 17 -8.52 -3.97 3.83
N ARG A 18 -9.04 -2.79 3.43
CA ARG A 18 -10.30 -2.27 3.99
C ARG A 18 -11.45 -3.26 3.84
N ALA A 19 -11.60 -3.85 2.66
CA ALA A 19 -12.67 -4.81 2.42
C ALA A 19 -12.55 -6.05 3.30
N ILE A 20 -11.34 -6.61 3.46
CA ILE A 20 -11.12 -7.74 4.36
C ILE A 20 -11.58 -7.41 5.79
N PHE A 21 -11.20 -6.25 6.33
CA PHE A 21 -11.59 -5.89 7.70
C PHE A 21 -13.10 -5.59 7.81
N GLU A 22 -13.64 -4.72 6.97
CA GLU A 22 -15.06 -4.32 7.08
C GLU A 22 -16.03 -5.45 6.66
N MET A 23 -15.60 -6.45 5.89
CA MET A 23 -16.41 -7.65 5.60
C MET A 23 -16.52 -8.59 6.80
N ASN A 24 -15.48 -8.69 7.61
CA ASN A 24 -15.34 -9.75 8.62
C ASN A 24 -15.44 -9.26 10.07
N TYR A 25 -15.28 -7.97 10.33
CA TYR A 25 -15.25 -7.40 11.68
C TYR A 25 -16.15 -6.17 11.84
N ASP A 26 -16.66 -5.92 13.05
CA ASP A 26 -17.41 -4.71 13.42
C ASP A 26 -16.48 -3.50 13.53
N CYS A 27 -16.13 -2.95 12.37
CA CYS A 27 -15.18 -1.85 12.27
C CYS A 27 -15.46 -0.90 11.11
N ILE A 28 -14.83 0.28 11.19
CA ILE A 28 -14.69 1.28 10.13
C ILE A 28 -13.20 1.45 9.86
N ALA A 29 -12.80 1.26 8.60
CA ALA A 29 -11.46 1.61 8.16
C ALA A 29 -11.46 2.96 7.42
N GLU A 30 -10.62 3.87 7.90
CA GLU A 30 -10.51 5.24 7.42
C GLU A 30 -9.28 5.45 6.55
N TYR A 31 -9.27 6.52 5.76
CA TYR A 31 -8.15 6.85 4.86
C TYR A 31 -7.55 8.23 5.10
N ASP A 32 -8.14 9.05 5.97
CA ASP A 32 -7.81 10.47 6.11
C ASP A 32 -7.58 10.90 7.57
N SER A 33 -7.63 9.98 8.54
CA SER A 33 -7.48 10.34 9.96
C SER A 33 -6.12 11.01 10.23
N PHE A 34 -5.06 10.67 9.50
CA PHE A 34 -3.73 11.31 9.59
C PHE A 34 -3.38 12.14 8.34
N GLY A 35 -4.39 12.62 7.62
CA GLY A 35 -4.22 13.19 6.27
C GLY A 35 -4.30 12.12 5.20
N TRP A 36 -4.03 12.50 3.94
CA TRP A 36 -4.20 11.60 2.80
C TRP A 36 -3.43 10.28 2.95
N LYS A 37 -4.11 9.12 2.85
CA LYS A 37 -3.51 7.78 3.02
C LYS A 37 -2.24 7.48 2.23
N HIS A 38 -1.98 8.21 1.15
CA HIS A 38 -0.81 8.05 0.28
C HIS A 38 0.31 9.07 0.57
N ALA A 39 0.05 10.09 1.39
CA ALA A 39 1.05 11.03 1.85
C ALA A 39 1.97 10.39 2.91
N PRO A 40 3.12 10.99 3.26
CA PRO A 40 3.87 10.59 4.43
C PRO A 40 3.02 10.68 5.70
N TYR A 41 3.25 9.77 6.63
CA TYR A 41 2.77 9.90 8.00
C TYR A 41 3.30 11.21 8.61
N PRO A 42 2.43 12.07 9.18
CA PRO A 42 2.84 13.41 9.61
C PRO A 42 3.91 13.36 10.70
N LEU A 43 4.84 14.33 10.65
CA LEU A 43 5.84 14.55 11.69
C LEU A 43 5.41 15.75 12.53
N LEU A 44 5.19 15.52 13.83
CA LEU A 44 4.85 16.57 14.80
C LEU A 44 6.02 16.76 15.76
N SER A 45 6.41 18.00 16.01
CA SER A 45 7.44 18.32 16.99
C SER A 45 6.92 18.16 18.42
N SER A 46 7.83 17.96 19.38
CA SER A 46 7.50 17.75 20.81
C SER A 46 6.69 18.89 21.46
N GLY A 47 6.73 20.10 20.87
CA GLY A 47 5.94 21.27 21.31
C GLY A 47 4.76 21.61 20.40
N SER A 48 4.37 20.70 19.50
CA SER A 48 3.26 20.92 18.57
C SER A 48 1.95 21.19 19.33
N ARG A 49 1.21 22.23 18.91
CA ARG A 49 -0.16 22.50 19.38
C ARG A 49 -1.20 21.55 18.79
N ILE A 50 -0.80 20.78 17.78
CA ILE A 50 -1.60 19.75 17.13
C ILE A 50 -1.15 18.41 17.71
N SER A 51 -2.11 17.57 18.10
CA SER A 51 -1.88 16.19 18.48
C SER A 51 -2.29 15.25 17.35
N PHE A 52 -1.68 14.07 17.34
CA PHE A 52 -2.18 12.99 16.50
C PHE A 52 -3.58 12.55 16.97
N PRO A 53 -4.48 12.18 16.05
CA PRO A 53 -5.71 11.51 16.44
C PRO A 53 -5.40 10.23 17.23
N SER A 54 -6.22 9.95 18.24
CA SER A 54 -6.13 8.74 19.07
C SER A 54 -6.86 7.59 18.38
N ILE A 55 -6.40 7.23 17.19
CA ILE A 55 -6.95 6.13 16.39
C ILE A 55 -5.81 5.18 15.97
N PRO A 56 -6.01 3.86 16.07
CA PRO A 56 -5.08 2.89 15.51
C PRO A 56 -4.82 3.06 14.03
N SER A 57 -3.69 2.54 13.57
CA SER A 57 -3.29 2.58 12.17
C SER A 57 -2.80 1.24 11.67
N VAL A 58 -3.22 0.82 10.49
CA VAL A 58 -2.69 -0.33 9.76
C VAL A 58 -1.97 0.19 8.52
N PHE A 59 -0.69 -0.13 8.41
CA PHE A 59 0.11 0.16 7.25
C PHE A 59 0.22 -1.07 6.34
N VAL A 60 -0.07 -0.90 5.05
CA VAL A 60 -0.01 -1.96 4.05
C VAL A 60 1.15 -1.71 3.10
N THR A 61 2.13 -2.59 3.13
CA THR A 61 3.23 -2.62 2.16
C THR A 61 2.94 -3.60 1.04
N LYS A 62 3.65 -3.42 -0.06
CA LYS A 62 3.77 -4.38 -1.14
C LYS A 62 5.24 -4.42 -1.55
N ASN A 63 5.70 -5.59 -2.00
CA ASN A 63 7.05 -5.80 -2.52
C ASN A 63 7.41 -4.68 -3.53
N PRO A 64 8.65 -4.16 -3.54
CA PRO A 64 9.02 -3.05 -4.41
C PRO A 64 8.78 -3.36 -5.90
N VAL A 65 9.17 -4.54 -6.39
CA VAL A 65 8.96 -4.93 -7.80
C VAL A 65 7.46 -4.97 -8.12
N PHE A 66 6.66 -5.61 -7.26
CA PHE A 66 5.21 -5.70 -7.48
C PHE A 66 4.52 -4.33 -7.40
N THR A 67 4.98 -3.47 -6.49
CA THR A 67 4.48 -2.10 -6.37
C THR A 67 4.78 -1.31 -7.64
N LEU A 68 6.00 -1.38 -8.14
CA LEU A 68 6.45 -0.65 -9.31
C LEU A 68 5.75 -1.11 -10.59
N SER A 69 5.50 -2.41 -10.77
CA SER A 69 4.70 -2.92 -11.89
C SER A 69 3.26 -2.39 -11.83
N SER A 70 2.65 -2.47 -10.64
CA SER A 70 1.28 -2.00 -10.41
C SER A 70 1.16 -0.48 -10.62
N LEU A 71 2.20 0.27 -10.23
CA LEU A 71 2.28 1.72 -10.33
C LEU A 71 2.53 2.17 -11.76
N PHE A 72 3.46 1.53 -12.48
CA PHE A 72 3.72 1.76 -13.90
C PHE A 72 2.44 1.58 -14.72
N SER A 73 1.78 0.42 -14.56
CA SER A 73 0.51 0.11 -15.23
C SER A 73 -0.59 1.11 -14.88
N TYR A 74 -0.60 1.62 -13.65
CA TYR A 74 -1.57 2.62 -13.22
C TYR A 74 -1.27 3.99 -13.84
N ALA A 75 -0.03 4.47 -13.79
CA ALA A 75 0.40 5.76 -14.32
C ALA A 75 0.23 5.86 -15.84
N ALA A 76 0.60 4.81 -16.59
CA ALA A 76 0.43 4.75 -18.04
C ALA A 76 -1.05 4.81 -18.47
N ARG A 77 -1.97 4.30 -17.63
CA ARG A 77 -3.40 4.26 -17.95
C ARG A 77 -4.21 5.40 -17.33
N ASN A 78 -3.81 5.89 -16.17
CA ASN A 78 -4.57 6.80 -15.33
C ASN A 78 -3.69 8.02 -15.01
N LYS A 79 -3.87 9.09 -15.78
CA LYS A 79 -3.12 10.35 -15.66
C LYS A 79 -3.77 11.34 -14.68
N ARG A 80 -4.39 10.83 -13.61
CA ARG A 80 -5.22 11.64 -12.69
C ARG A 80 -4.42 12.27 -11.54
N ASN A 81 -3.47 11.54 -10.99
CA ASN A 81 -2.82 11.82 -9.71
C ASN A 81 -1.35 11.42 -9.68
N ILE A 82 -0.78 11.15 -10.85
CA ILE A 82 0.63 10.82 -11.05
C ILE A 82 1.12 11.54 -12.32
N ARG A 83 2.25 12.24 -12.22
CA ARG A 83 3.07 12.66 -13.36
C ARG A 83 4.37 11.89 -13.35
N SER A 84 4.69 11.19 -14.43
CA SER A 84 5.88 10.35 -14.56
C SER A 84 6.22 10.10 -16.02
N ALA A 85 7.36 9.45 -16.27
CA ALA A 85 7.78 9.01 -17.60
C ALA A 85 7.20 7.63 -18.02
N ALA A 86 6.05 7.21 -17.48
CA ALA A 86 5.47 5.89 -17.78
C ALA A 86 5.14 5.67 -19.27
N ASP A 87 4.76 6.73 -19.98
CA ASP A 87 4.47 6.66 -21.42
C ASP A 87 5.72 6.37 -22.29
N ALA A 88 6.91 6.63 -21.74
CA ALA A 88 8.19 6.35 -22.39
C ALA A 88 8.74 4.94 -22.08
N GLY A 89 7.98 4.13 -21.35
CA GLY A 89 8.33 2.74 -21.01
C GLY A 89 8.91 2.56 -19.60
N MET A 90 9.11 1.30 -19.21
CA MET A 90 9.47 0.91 -17.84
C MET A 90 10.82 1.50 -17.38
N LEU A 91 11.85 1.47 -18.24
CA LEU A 91 13.16 2.02 -17.88
C LEU A 91 13.11 3.52 -17.63
N ALA A 92 12.43 4.28 -18.51
CA ALA A 92 12.23 5.71 -18.32
C ALA A 92 11.43 5.99 -17.03
N PHE A 93 10.37 5.22 -16.79
CA PHE A 93 9.59 5.30 -15.54
C PHE A 93 10.46 5.12 -14.29
N LEU A 94 11.32 4.11 -14.26
CA LEU A 94 12.16 3.79 -13.09
C LEU A 94 13.29 4.79 -12.84
N THR A 95 13.71 5.53 -13.85
CA THR A 95 14.90 6.40 -13.80
C THR A 95 14.58 7.89 -13.78
N HIS A 96 13.34 8.27 -14.08
CA HIS A 96 12.92 9.67 -14.10
C HIS A 96 12.08 10.03 -12.87
N PRO A 97 12.00 11.33 -12.55
CA PRO A 97 11.18 11.80 -11.45
C PRO A 97 9.71 11.38 -11.55
N ILE A 98 9.11 11.19 -10.38
CA ILE A 98 7.68 10.98 -10.22
C ILE A 98 7.10 12.03 -9.28
N VAL A 99 5.93 12.55 -9.64
CA VAL A 99 5.15 13.44 -8.78
C VAL A 99 3.79 12.81 -8.50
N ILE A 100 3.43 12.71 -7.22
CA ILE A 100 2.11 12.25 -6.78
C ILE A 100 1.37 13.38 -6.06
N PHE A 101 0.05 13.43 -6.25
CA PHE A 101 -0.81 14.48 -5.70
C PHE A 101 -2.25 13.98 -5.59
N ASP A 102 -3.11 14.68 -4.85
CA ASP A 102 -4.53 14.36 -4.84
C ASP A 102 -5.23 14.96 -6.06
N GLY A 103 -5.48 14.12 -7.08
CA GLY A 103 -6.14 14.55 -8.33
C GLY A 103 -7.59 15.01 -8.17
N ASP A 104 -8.20 14.84 -6.99
CA ASP A 104 -9.55 15.35 -6.68
C ASP A 104 -9.53 16.72 -6.01
N ASN A 105 -8.35 17.22 -5.66
CA ASN A 105 -8.18 18.53 -5.07
C ASN A 105 -7.21 19.37 -5.91
N PRO A 106 -7.67 20.38 -6.66
CA PRO A 106 -6.80 21.20 -7.51
C PRO A 106 -5.79 22.04 -6.72
N ALA A 107 -6.01 22.24 -5.42
CA ALA A 107 -5.09 22.92 -4.51
C ALA A 107 -4.23 21.95 -3.69
N SER A 108 -4.21 20.65 -4.06
CA SER A 108 -3.42 19.64 -3.34
C SER A 108 -1.93 19.94 -3.43
N ALA A 109 -1.23 19.77 -2.31
CA ALA A 109 0.21 19.75 -2.31
C ALA A 109 0.73 18.56 -3.12
N GLU A 110 1.89 18.75 -3.77
CA GLU A 110 2.52 17.73 -4.58
C GLU A 110 3.72 17.13 -3.86
N LEU A 111 3.94 15.82 -4.04
CA LEU A 111 5.10 15.12 -3.53
C LEU A 111 5.98 14.71 -4.70
N TYR A 112 7.20 15.25 -4.75
CA TYR A 112 8.22 14.97 -5.75
C TYR A 112 9.21 13.92 -5.23
N PHE A 113 9.57 12.97 -6.09
CA PHE A 113 10.64 12.01 -5.84
C PHE A 113 11.52 11.89 -7.09
N SER A 114 12.82 11.67 -6.90
CA SER A 114 13.78 11.52 -8.01
C SER A 114 13.52 10.27 -8.86
N SER A 115 12.88 9.24 -8.29
CA SER A 115 12.40 8.05 -9.01
C SER A 115 11.23 7.38 -8.28
N PRO A 116 10.47 6.49 -8.94
CA PRO A 116 9.49 5.64 -8.26
C PRO A 116 10.07 4.70 -7.21
N VAL A 117 11.34 4.28 -7.36
CA VAL A 117 12.02 3.47 -6.34
C VAL A 117 12.29 4.31 -5.10
N GLU A 118 12.72 5.56 -5.26
CA GLU A 118 12.91 6.50 -4.16
C GLU A 118 11.59 6.88 -3.48
N MET A 119 10.49 6.99 -4.25
CA MET A 119 9.15 7.12 -3.67
C MET A 119 8.81 5.93 -2.77
N TRP A 120 9.10 4.69 -3.23
CA TRP A 120 8.89 3.49 -2.42
C TRP A 120 9.75 3.53 -1.16
N ASN A 121 11.04 3.85 -1.28
CA ASN A 121 11.96 3.96 -0.15
C ASN A 121 11.46 4.98 0.89
N ALA A 122 11.24 6.23 0.47
CA ALA A 122 10.91 7.33 1.37
C ALA A 122 9.60 7.11 2.13
N LEU A 123 8.54 6.72 1.43
CA LEU A 123 7.21 6.56 2.04
C LEU A 123 7.14 5.31 2.91
N ASN A 124 7.65 4.15 2.46
CA ASN A 124 7.63 2.95 3.30
C ASN A 124 8.55 3.09 4.52
N TRP A 125 9.70 3.77 4.40
CA TRP A 125 10.56 4.07 5.55
C TRP A 125 9.83 4.92 6.58
N ASN A 126 9.21 6.02 6.13
CA ASN A 126 8.44 6.90 7.00
C ASN A 126 7.33 6.14 7.74
N TYR A 127 6.54 5.32 7.06
CA TYR A 127 5.49 4.53 7.69
C TYR A 127 6.01 3.44 8.63
N LEU A 128 6.96 2.61 8.17
CA LEU A 128 7.49 1.54 9.02
C LEU A 128 8.18 2.11 10.26
N SER A 129 8.74 3.32 10.19
CA SER A 129 9.35 4.00 11.34
C SER A 129 8.41 4.20 12.54
N THR A 130 7.10 4.17 12.33
CA THR A 130 6.07 4.33 13.39
C THR A 130 5.58 3.01 13.97
N VAL A 131 5.74 1.90 13.24
CA VAL A 131 5.28 0.56 13.64
C VAL A 131 5.94 0.16 14.95
N GLY A 132 5.13 -0.25 15.93
CA GLY A 132 5.58 -0.62 17.27
C GLY A 132 5.99 0.55 18.19
N LYS A 133 6.09 1.79 17.69
CA LYS A 133 6.45 2.96 18.51
C LYS A 133 5.26 3.76 19.01
N LYS A 134 4.17 3.74 18.25
CA LYS A 134 2.89 4.29 18.69
C LYS A 134 2.02 3.15 19.18
N PRO A 135 1.23 3.34 20.26
CA PRO A 135 0.17 2.41 20.58
C PRO A 135 -0.66 2.21 19.32
N THR A 136 -0.81 0.96 18.89
CA THR A 136 -1.72 0.53 17.82
C THR A 136 -1.34 0.87 16.36
N SER A 137 -0.04 0.96 16.03
CA SER A 137 0.44 0.94 14.64
C SER A 137 0.88 -0.48 14.21
N HIS A 138 0.16 -1.07 13.26
CA HIS A 138 0.38 -2.43 12.75
C HIS A 138 0.82 -2.42 11.28
N HIS A 139 1.51 -3.48 10.85
CA HIS A 139 2.01 -3.64 9.49
C HIS A 139 1.48 -4.93 8.88
N ILE A 140 1.06 -4.87 7.60
CA ILE A 140 0.64 -6.01 6.80
C ILE A 140 1.38 -5.97 5.45
N ARG A 141 1.91 -7.12 5.00
CA ARG A 141 2.32 -7.31 3.61
C ARG A 141 1.09 -7.70 2.78
N TYR A 142 0.89 -7.01 1.66
CA TYR A 142 -0.25 -7.26 0.77
C TYR A 142 -0.26 -8.69 0.23
N GLU A 143 0.91 -9.25 -0.08
CA GLU A 143 1.07 -10.61 -0.60
C GLU A 143 0.56 -11.66 0.39
N ASP A 144 0.85 -11.49 1.68
CA ASP A 144 0.34 -12.37 2.74
C ASP A 144 -1.17 -12.26 2.85
N LEU A 145 -1.69 -11.03 2.80
CA LEU A 145 -3.13 -10.80 2.89
C LEU A 145 -3.91 -11.37 1.69
N VAL A 146 -3.28 -11.48 0.52
CA VAL A 146 -3.90 -12.12 -0.66
C VAL A 146 -3.79 -13.64 -0.60
N SER A 147 -2.65 -14.17 -0.16
CA SER A 147 -2.38 -15.62 -0.14
C SER A 147 -3.05 -16.34 1.04
N ALA A 148 -3.03 -15.73 2.23
CA ALA A 148 -3.65 -16.25 3.46
C ALA A 148 -4.44 -15.13 4.18
N PRO A 149 -5.61 -14.72 3.66
CA PRO A 149 -6.32 -13.54 4.14
C PRO A 149 -6.71 -13.59 5.61
N GLU A 150 -7.27 -14.71 6.07
CA GLU A 150 -7.70 -14.87 7.46
C GLU A 150 -6.51 -14.92 8.42
N ALA A 151 -5.52 -15.78 8.13
CA ALA A 151 -4.30 -15.91 8.94
C ALA A 151 -3.53 -14.59 9.05
N THR A 152 -3.56 -13.74 8.02
CA THR A 152 -2.93 -12.42 8.03
C THR A 152 -3.77 -11.38 8.79
N ALA A 153 -5.10 -11.40 8.65
CA ALA A 153 -5.97 -10.38 9.22
C ALA A 153 -6.26 -10.58 10.71
N VAL A 154 -6.40 -11.83 11.18
CA VAL A 154 -6.79 -12.16 12.56
C VAL A 154 -5.85 -11.54 13.60
N PRO A 155 -4.51 -11.70 13.54
CA PRO A 155 -3.61 -11.13 14.53
C PRO A 155 -3.69 -9.61 14.62
N VAL A 156 -3.89 -8.95 13.47
CA VAL A 156 -4.06 -7.49 13.42
C VAL A 156 -5.41 -7.08 13.97
N ALA A 157 -6.48 -7.80 13.65
CA ALA A 157 -7.82 -7.55 14.19
C ALA A 157 -7.84 -7.69 15.72
N GLU A 158 -7.20 -8.71 16.28
CA GLU A 158 -7.07 -8.91 17.72
C GLU A 158 -6.31 -7.77 18.38
N ALA A 159 -5.17 -7.35 17.80
CA ALA A 159 -4.38 -6.24 18.33
C ALA A 159 -5.11 -4.88 18.25
N LEU A 160 -6.03 -4.74 17.29
CA LEU A 160 -6.95 -3.60 17.16
C LEU A 160 -8.21 -3.73 18.03
N GLY A 161 -8.39 -4.85 18.73
CA GLY A 161 -9.58 -5.15 19.53
C GLY A 161 -10.87 -5.27 18.71
N LEU A 162 -10.78 -5.67 17.44
CA LEU A 162 -11.95 -5.79 16.56
C LEU A 162 -12.74 -7.06 16.87
N VAL A 163 -14.07 -6.94 16.83
CA VAL A 163 -14.99 -8.07 17.05
C VAL A 163 -15.37 -8.67 15.71
N ARG A 164 -15.25 -9.99 15.58
CA ARG A 164 -15.63 -10.73 14.36
C ARG A 164 -17.15 -10.70 14.20
N LYS A 165 -17.64 -10.51 12.97
CA LYS A 165 -19.08 -10.46 12.65
C LYS A 165 -19.71 -11.85 12.60
N THR A 166 -18.99 -12.81 12.02
CA THR A 166 -19.45 -14.18 11.76
C THR A 166 -18.25 -15.14 11.79
N ASP A 167 -18.49 -16.42 12.06
CA ASP A 167 -17.43 -17.43 12.01
C ASP A 167 -16.88 -17.65 10.59
N ASP A 168 -17.67 -17.42 9.54
CA ASP A 168 -17.20 -17.51 8.16
C ASP A 168 -16.29 -16.32 7.79
N PHE A 169 -15.08 -16.60 7.30
CA PHE A 169 -14.18 -15.57 6.76
C PHE A 169 -14.41 -15.33 5.28
N ARG A 170 -14.78 -14.11 4.93
CA ARG A 170 -15.11 -13.68 3.57
C ARG A 170 -13.96 -12.92 2.94
N VAL A 171 -13.72 -13.18 1.66
CA VAL A 171 -12.67 -12.53 0.86
C VAL A 171 -13.30 -11.91 -0.39
N PRO A 172 -12.86 -10.73 -0.86
CA PRO A 172 -13.31 -10.21 -2.14
C PRO A 172 -13.05 -11.17 -3.31
N GLU A 173 -14.09 -11.43 -4.10
CA GLU A 173 -14.05 -12.25 -5.32
C GLU A 173 -13.85 -11.40 -6.57
N LYS A 174 -14.18 -10.11 -6.47
CA LYS A 174 -14.13 -9.13 -7.56
C LYS A 174 -13.18 -7.99 -7.23
N LYS A 175 -12.65 -7.33 -8.25
CA LYS A 175 -11.72 -6.21 -8.11
C LYS A 175 -12.36 -5.10 -7.30
N MET A 176 -11.58 -4.55 -6.39
CA MET A 176 -12.01 -3.42 -5.57
C MET A 176 -12.21 -2.17 -6.43
N LYS A 177 -13.30 -1.45 -6.18
CA LYS A 177 -13.49 -0.08 -6.69
C LYS A 177 -12.54 0.88 -5.95
N ASN A 178 -12.42 2.10 -6.48
CA ASN A 178 -11.85 3.20 -5.70
C ASN A 178 -12.84 3.56 -4.59
N LEU A 179 -12.43 3.31 -3.34
CA LEU A 179 -13.25 3.62 -2.16
C LEU A 179 -12.79 4.97 -1.59
N GLY A 180 -13.72 5.92 -1.49
CA GLY A 180 -13.53 7.12 -0.68
C GLY A 180 -13.73 6.80 0.81
N THR A 181 -13.35 7.71 1.71
CA THR A 181 -13.49 7.53 3.16
C THR A 181 -14.94 7.18 3.52
N ASN A 182 -15.92 7.89 2.95
CA ASN A 182 -17.34 7.81 3.34
C ASN A 182 -18.12 6.56 2.88
N VAL A 183 -17.47 5.58 2.23
CA VAL A 183 -18.16 4.39 1.69
C VAL A 183 -17.89 3.17 2.55
N HIS A 184 -18.80 2.84 3.49
CA HIS A 184 -18.71 1.66 4.39
C HIS A 184 -19.72 0.55 4.07
N LYS A 185 -20.40 0.68 2.93
CA LYS A 185 -21.35 -0.32 2.45
C LYS A 185 -20.59 -1.40 1.67
N VAL A 186 -20.31 -2.53 2.33
CA VAL A 186 -19.51 -3.65 1.80
C VAL A 186 -19.99 -4.10 0.42
N GLU A 187 -21.30 -4.12 0.18
CA GLU A 187 -21.93 -4.46 -1.10
C GLU A 187 -21.51 -3.53 -2.26
N ARG A 188 -21.02 -2.32 -1.94
CA ARG A 188 -20.54 -1.34 -2.92
C ARG A 188 -19.04 -1.41 -3.16
N PHE A 189 -18.30 -2.24 -2.42
CA PHE A 189 -16.84 -2.22 -2.47
C PHE A 189 -16.27 -2.78 -3.78
N GLN A 190 -16.98 -3.74 -4.35
CA GLN A 190 -16.50 -4.53 -5.46
C GLN A 190 -17.04 -4.01 -6.81
N SER A 191 -16.23 -4.16 -7.85
CA SER A 191 -16.60 -4.00 -9.26
C SER A 191 -17.27 -5.25 -9.80
N ASP A 192 -17.54 -5.27 -11.10
CA ASP A 192 -18.02 -6.41 -11.87
C ASP A 192 -16.91 -7.37 -12.29
N LYS A 193 -15.65 -6.92 -12.34
CA LYS A 193 -14.50 -7.70 -12.81
C LYS A 193 -13.97 -8.65 -11.72
N ALA A 194 -13.65 -9.89 -12.09
CA ALA A 194 -13.04 -10.86 -11.18
C ALA A 194 -11.71 -10.37 -10.59
N PHE A 195 -11.50 -10.61 -9.29
CA PHE A 195 -10.24 -10.33 -8.61
C PHE A 195 -9.21 -11.39 -9.01
N ASN A 196 -8.08 -10.94 -9.56
CA ASN A 196 -7.02 -11.86 -9.94
C ASN A 196 -6.04 -12.05 -8.78
N ARG A 197 -6.22 -13.10 -7.98
CA ARG A 197 -5.29 -13.44 -6.88
C ARG A 197 -3.88 -13.72 -7.38
N SER A 198 -3.74 -14.40 -8.52
CA SER A 198 -2.43 -14.71 -9.15
C SER A 198 -1.63 -13.48 -9.55
N SER A 199 -2.22 -12.27 -9.50
CA SER A 199 -1.43 -11.05 -9.67
C SER A 199 -0.42 -10.81 -8.56
N ALA A 200 -0.61 -11.42 -7.38
CA ALA A 200 0.34 -11.39 -6.27
C ALA A 200 1.43 -12.47 -6.35
N ASP A 201 1.41 -13.32 -7.39
CA ASP A 201 2.41 -14.37 -7.57
C ASP A 201 3.75 -13.76 -7.98
N PHE A 202 4.80 -14.10 -7.23
CA PHE A 202 6.15 -13.55 -7.41
C PHE A 202 6.64 -13.65 -8.85
N ASP A 203 6.59 -14.85 -9.42
CA ASP A 203 7.07 -15.11 -10.78
C ASP A 203 6.38 -14.25 -11.82
N ARG A 204 5.10 -13.96 -11.61
CA ARG A 204 4.28 -13.24 -12.57
C ARG A 204 4.68 -11.77 -12.66
N TYR A 205 4.77 -11.07 -11.52
CA TYR A 205 5.10 -9.64 -11.57
C TYR A 205 6.58 -9.39 -11.83
N VAL A 206 7.47 -10.32 -11.49
CA VAL A 206 8.90 -10.21 -11.81
C VAL A 206 9.15 -10.38 -13.31
N ALA A 207 8.40 -11.27 -13.97
CA ALA A 207 8.51 -11.49 -15.42
C ALA A 207 8.11 -10.28 -16.28
N GLU A 208 7.52 -9.23 -15.69
CA GLU A 208 7.19 -7.98 -16.39
C GLU A 208 8.41 -7.08 -16.60
N PHE A 209 9.56 -7.39 -15.99
CA PHE A 209 10.75 -6.55 -16.00
C PHE A 209 11.88 -7.20 -16.80
N SER A 210 12.62 -6.36 -17.55
CA SER A 210 13.93 -6.73 -18.09
C SER A 210 14.98 -6.85 -16.98
N SER A 211 16.08 -7.57 -17.23
CA SER A 211 17.20 -7.66 -16.28
C SER A 211 17.79 -6.29 -15.91
N GLU A 212 17.82 -5.34 -16.85
CA GLU A 212 18.26 -3.96 -16.60
C GLU A 212 17.31 -3.25 -15.63
N ALA A 213 16.00 -3.38 -15.83
CA ALA A 213 15.01 -2.80 -14.94
C ALA A 213 15.06 -3.42 -13.52
N LEU A 214 15.25 -4.74 -13.43
CA LEU A 214 15.43 -5.42 -12.15
C LEU A 214 16.71 -4.97 -11.43
N ARG A 215 17.80 -4.76 -12.17
CA ARG A 215 19.06 -4.22 -11.63
C ARG A 215 18.87 -2.85 -11.00
N ILE A 216 18.22 -1.92 -11.70
CA ILE A 216 17.89 -0.59 -11.17
C ILE A 216 17.12 -0.71 -9.85
N ILE A 217 16.11 -1.58 -9.79
CA ILE A 217 15.31 -1.78 -8.59
C ILE A 217 16.16 -2.33 -7.45
N VAL A 218 16.96 -3.38 -7.69
CA VAL A 218 17.81 -4.01 -6.66
C VAL A 218 18.87 -3.04 -6.14
N GLU A 219 19.53 -2.28 -7.00
CA GLU A 219 20.59 -1.35 -6.62
C GLU A 219 20.08 -0.10 -5.90
N THR A 220 18.85 0.32 -6.19
CA THR A 220 18.27 1.57 -5.63
C THR A 220 17.40 1.30 -4.40
N THR A 221 16.82 0.11 -4.26
CA THR A 221 15.95 -0.19 -3.11
C THR A 221 16.79 -0.30 -1.84
N ASN A 222 16.36 0.38 -0.78
CA ASN A 222 17.04 0.32 0.51
C ASN A 222 16.95 -1.09 1.14
N SER A 223 18.09 -1.73 1.39
CA SER A 223 18.17 -3.10 1.92
C SER A 223 17.60 -3.24 3.32
N ASP A 224 17.89 -2.29 4.22
CA ASP A 224 17.41 -2.31 5.60
C ASP A 224 15.88 -2.19 5.63
N LEU A 225 15.33 -1.38 4.73
CA LEU A 225 13.90 -1.24 4.56
C LEU A 225 13.26 -2.52 4.04
N VAL A 226 13.90 -3.19 3.07
CA VAL A 226 13.44 -4.48 2.53
C VAL A 226 13.41 -5.54 3.62
N GLU A 227 14.45 -5.63 4.46
CA GLU A 227 14.48 -6.55 5.59
C GLU A 227 13.38 -6.22 6.59
N ARG A 228 13.27 -4.95 6.99
CA ARG A 228 12.23 -4.49 7.93
C ARG A 228 10.81 -4.72 7.43
N ALA A 229 10.58 -4.58 6.12
CA ALA A 229 9.29 -4.83 5.48
C ALA A 229 9.02 -6.33 5.26
N GLY A 230 9.97 -7.21 5.56
CA GLY A 230 9.86 -8.66 5.40
C GLY A 230 10.03 -9.13 3.96
N TYR A 231 10.75 -8.41 3.10
CA TYR A 231 10.91 -8.75 1.67
C TYR A 231 12.31 -9.25 1.30
N ALA A 232 13.21 -9.46 2.27
CA ALA A 232 14.60 -9.84 2.03
C ALA A 232 14.75 -11.05 1.09
N ASP A 233 14.05 -12.16 1.36
CA ASP A 233 14.20 -13.37 0.55
C ASP A 233 13.59 -13.24 -0.85
N LEU A 234 12.53 -12.45 -1.01
CA LEU A 234 12.00 -12.15 -2.34
C LEU A 234 12.98 -11.29 -3.14
N MET A 235 13.61 -10.30 -2.50
CA MET A 235 14.60 -9.45 -3.19
C MET A 235 15.89 -10.19 -3.53
N LYS A 236 16.31 -11.19 -2.74
CA LYS A 236 17.39 -12.12 -3.13
C LYS A 236 17.01 -12.90 -4.39
N GLN A 237 15.77 -13.38 -4.48
CA GLN A 237 15.28 -14.08 -5.68
C GLN A 237 15.20 -13.18 -6.90
N VAL A 238 14.92 -11.88 -6.73
CA VAL A 238 14.98 -10.90 -7.82
C VAL A 238 16.42 -10.72 -8.28
N ALA A 239 17.37 -10.55 -7.35
CA ALA A 239 18.78 -10.38 -7.68
C ALA A 239 19.36 -11.58 -8.45
N ALA A 240 18.89 -12.79 -8.15
CA ALA A 240 19.28 -14.01 -8.86
C ALA A 240 18.78 -14.11 -10.32
N ARG A 241 17.95 -13.16 -10.78
CA ARG A 241 17.42 -13.10 -12.16
C ARG A 241 18.05 -12.01 -13.04
N ILE A 242 19.00 -11.25 -12.48
CA ILE A 242 19.77 -10.22 -13.20
C ILE A 242 20.94 -10.89 -13.92
#